data_AF-A0A271J4H5-F1
#
_entry.id   AF-A0A271J4H5-F1
#
_cell.length_a   1.000
_cell.length_b   1.000
_cell.length_c   1.000
_cell.angle_alpha   90.00
_cell.angle_beta   90.00
_cell.angle_gamma   90.00
#
_symmetry.space_group_name_H-M   'P 1'
#
loop_
_entity.id
_entity.type
_entity.pdbx_description
1 polymer ?
#
loop_
_entity_poly.entity_id
_entity_poly.type
_entity_poly.pdbx_seq_one_letter_code
_entity_poly.pdbx_strand_id
1 'polypeptide(L)' 'MRITDLDAGEAYVVRQSFRDDRGTLVLPGDRMTYERYRAVPVTGAFEIVFREETLVLHEDRQSDVCEHAEWFLSVDE' A
#
# COMPACT_ATOMS: atom_id res chain seq x y z
N MET A 1 -10.57 -4.57 3.69
CA MET A 1 -10.26 -4.43 2.25
C MET A 1 -8.78 -4.72 2.13
N ARG A 2 -8.40 -5.68 1.30
CA ARG A 2 -6.98 -6.00 1.15
C ARG A 2 -6.32 -4.93 0.31
N ILE A 3 -5.02 -4.72 0.49
CA ILE A 3 -4.28 -3.72 -0.29
C ILE A 3 -4.18 -4.07 -1.78
N THR A 4 -4.41 -5.33 -2.13
CA THR A 4 -4.49 -5.79 -3.52
C THR A 4 -5.88 -5.58 -4.14
N ASP A 5 -6.89 -5.18 -3.34
CA ASP A 5 -8.23 -4.84 -3.81
C ASP A 5 -8.36 -3.35 -4.21
N LEU A 6 -7.28 -2.56 -4.16
CA LEU A 6 -7.30 -1.16 -4.59
C LEU A 6 -7.62 -1.03 -6.09
N ASP A 7 -8.30 0.06 -6.44
CA ASP A 7 -8.76 0.32 -7.81
C ASP A 7 -7.73 1.11 -8.61
N ALA A 8 -7.32 0.57 -9.76
CA ALA A 8 -6.31 1.19 -10.61
C ALA A 8 -6.79 2.54 -11.16
N GLY A 9 -5.98 3.57 -10.97
CA GLY A 9 -6.28 4.96 -11.32
C GLY A 9 -6.97 5.75 -10.21
N GLU A 10 -7.36 5.11 -9.10
CA GLU A 10 -7.98 5.78 -7.95
C GLU A 10 -6.91 6.44 -7.06
N ALA A 11 -7.24 7.63 -6.56
CA ALA A 11 -6.39 8.37 -5.63
C ALA A 11 -6.74 8.02 -4.19
N TYR A 12 -5.74 7.70 -3.38
CA TYR A 12 -5.90 7.39 -1.96
C TYR A 12 -5.09 8.38 -1.10
N VAL A 13 -5.69 8.80 0.01
CA VAL A 13 -5.05 9.55 1.08
C VAL A 13 -4.68 8.60 2.22
N VAL A 14 -3.45 8.73 2.70
CA VAL A 14 -2.98 8.00 3.88
C VAL A 14 -3.58 8.63 5.14
N ARG A 15 -4.20 7.81 5.98
CA ARG A 15 -4.83 8.22 7.26
C ARG A 15 -3.99 7.84 8.47
N GLN A 16 -3.17 6.80 8.35
CA GLN A 16 -2.31 6.32 9.42
C GLN A 16 -0.94 5.98 8.84
N SER A 17 0.13 6.32 9.57
CA SER A 17 1.48 6.01 9.14
C SER A 17 1.75 4.51 9.18
N PHE A 18 2.57 4.05 8.24
CA PHE A 18 3.13 2.70 8.25
C PHE A 18 4.49 2.70 7.57
N ARG A 19 5.23 1.60 7.74
CA ARG A 19 6.49 1.38 7.03
C ARG A 19 6.38 0.20 6.08
N ASP A 20 6.93 0.38 4.89
CA ASP A 20 7.13 -0.71 3.96
C ASP A 20 8.29 -1.62 4.42
N ASP A 21 8.51 -2.75 3.74
CA ASP A 21 9.57 -3.71 4.07
C ASP A 21 10.98 -3.19 3.74
N ARG A 22 11.09 -2.18 2.87
CA ARG A 22 12.35 -1.48 2.58
C ARG A 22 12.68 -0.37 3.58
N GLY A 23 11.76 -0.07 4.50
CA GLY A 23 11.91 0.97 5.52
C GLY A 23 11.42 2.36 5.10
N THR A 24 10.76 2.48 3.95
CA THR A 24 10.07 3.70 3.54
C THR A 24 8.94 4.00 4.51
N LEU A 25 8.91 5.22 5.04
CA LEU A 25 7.87 5.69 5.95
C LEU A 25 6.80 6.44 5.16
N VAL A 26 5.58 5.93 5.21
CA VAL A 26 4.40 6.57 4.66
C VAL A 26 3.69 7.33 5.78
N LEU A 27 3.27 8.56 5.52
CA LEU A 27 2.75 9.49 6.53
C LEU A 27 1.28 9.87 6.28
N PRO A 28 0.50 10.16 7.33
CA PRO A 28 -0.84 10.70 7.16
C PRO A 28 -0.84 11.98 6.33
N GLY A 29 -1.76 12.07 5.37
CA GLY A 29 -1.88 13.16 4.42
C GLY A 29 -1.16 12.94 3.09
N ASP A 30 -0.31 11.90 2.97
CA ASP A 30 0.28 11.51 1.69
C ASP A 30 -0.82 11.08 0.73
N ARG A 31 -0.71 11.53 -0.53
CA ARG A 31 -1.63 11.20 -1.61
C ARG A 31 -0.94 10.32 -2.61
N MET A 32 -1.54 9.17 -2.91
CA MET A 32 -0.97 8.18 -3.79
C MET A 32 -2.03 7.63 -4.74
N THR A 33 -1.73 7.61 -6.02
CA THR A 33 -2.62 7.08 -7.07
C THR A 33 -2.26 5.64 -7.33
N TYR A 34 -3.13 4.68 -7.01
CA TYR A 34 -2.81 3.26 -7.18
C TYR A 34 -2.79 2.89 -8.68
N GLU A 35 -1.77 2.14 -9.10
CA GLU A 35 -1.66 1.68 -10.49
C GLU A 35 -1.85 0.17 -10.62
N ARG A 36 -1.14 -0.61 -9.80
CA ARG A 36 -1.18 -2.08 -9.83
C ARG A 36 -0.43 -2.68 -8.66
N TYR A 37 -0.60 -3.98 -8.44
CA TYR A 37 0.30 -4.77 -7.61
C TYR A 37 1.08 -5.81 -8.44
N ARG A 38 2.21 -6.26 -7.90
CA ARG A 38 3.00 -7.36 -8.45
C ARG A 38 3.51 -8.25 -7.32
N ALA A 39 3.15 -9.53 -7.34
CA ALA A 39 3.72 -10.50 -6.43
C ALA A 39 5.22 -10.71 -6.70
N VAL A 40 6.04 -10.75 -5.66
CA VAL A 40 7.46 -11.12 -5.75
C VAL A 40 7.57 -12.62 -5.44
N PRO A 41 7.70 -13.49 -6.46
CA PRO A 41 7.84 -14.91 -6.23
C PRO A 41 9.16 -15.11 -5.45
N VAL A 42 9.11 -15.88 -4.36
CA VAL A 42 10.21 -16.27 -3.44
C VAL A 42 10.14 -15.63 -2.05
N THR A 43 9.69 -14.38 -1.88
CA THR A 43 9.83 -13.68 -0.59
C THR A 43 8.56 -13.53 0.24
N GLY A 44 7.37 -13.84 -0.29
CA GLY A 44 6.10 -13.52 0.38
C GLY A 44 5.82 -12.01 0.44
N ALA A 45 6.57 -11.23 -0.35
CA ALA A 45 6.36 -9.81 -0.52
C ALA A 45 5.68 -9.51 -1.86
N PHE A 46 5.01 -8.38 -1.93
CA PHE A 46 4.45 -7.84 -3.15
C PHE A 46 4.78 -6.34 -3.26
N GLU A 47 5.01 -5.91 -4.50
CA GLU A 47 5.20 -4.52 -4.86
C GLU A 47 3.81 -3.91 -5.09
N ILE A 48 3.48 -2.87 -4.33
CA ILE A 48 2.31 -2.01 -4.57
C ILE A 48 2.82 -0.78 -5.31
N VAL A 49 2.42 -0.65 -6.57
CA VAL A 49 2.84 0.45 -7.44
C VAL A 49 1.78 1.54 -7.37
N PHE A 50 2.16 2.67 -6.80
CA PHE A 50 1.47 3.94 -6.97
C PHE A 50 2.21 4.77 -8.03
N ARG A 51 1.54 5.77 -8.59
CA ARG A 51 2.14 6.70 -9.56
C ARG A 51 3.32 7.46 -8.94
N GLU A 52 3.21 7.81 -7.67
CA GLU A 52 4.17 8.61 -6.93
C GLU A 52 5.33 7.77 -6.38
N GLU A 53 5.06 6.51 -6.00
CA GLU A 53 6.04 5.63 -5.37
C GLU A 53 5.68 4.14 -5.54
N THR A 54 6.67 3.25 -5.44
CA THR A 54 6.45 1.80 -5.27
C THR A 54 6.80 1.37 -3.86
N LEU A 55 5.81 0.83 -3.13
CA LEU A 55 5.98 0.26 -1.80
C LEU A 55 6.19 -1.25 -1.89
N VAL A 56 7.03 -1.80 -1.02
CA VAL A 56 7.16 -3.27 -0.86
C VAL A 56 6.54 -3.69 0.44
N LEU A 57 5.52 -4.55 0.38
CA LEU A 57 4.86 -5.07 1.57
C LEU A 57 5.04 -6.57 1.64
N HIS A 58 5.30 -7.08 2.84
CA HIS A 58 5.42 -8.48 3.15
C HIS A 58 4.18 -8.94 3.91
N GLU A 59 3.50 -9.98 3.42
CA GLU A 59 2.20 -10.43 3.96
C GLU A 59 2.26 -10.67 5.49
N ASP A 60 3.30 -11.36 5.98
CA ASP A 60 3.43 -11.63 7.42
C ASP A 60 3.86 -10.42 8.28
N ARG A 61 4.73 -9.55 7.77
CA ARG A 61 5.34 -8.46 8.59
C ARG A 61 4.47 -7.20 8.62
N GLN A 62 3.77 -6.93 7.52
CA GLN A 62 2.84 -5.82 7.39
C GLN A 62 1.40 -6.32 7.22
N SER A 63 1.03 -7.41 7.91
CA SER A 63 -0.29 -8.05 7.79
C SER A 63 -1.45 -7.06 7.99
N ASP A 64 -1.33 -6.12 8.93
CA ASP A 64 -2.38 -5.11 9.15
C ASP A 64 -2.61 -4.24 7.90
N VAL A 65 -1.54 -3.77 7.27
CA VAL A 65 -1.63 -2.96 6.03
C VAL A 65 -2.14 -3.82 4.87
N CYS A 66 -1.72 -5.09 4.80
CA CYS A 66 -2.08 -6.00 3.73
C CYS A 66 -3.56 -6.40 3.76
N GLU A 67 -4.08 -6.72 4.95
CA GLU A 67 -5.46 -7.22 5.14
C GLU A 67 -6.48 -6.12 5.42
N HIS A 68 -6.04 -5.02 6.04
CA HIS A 68 -6.86 -3.92 6.50
C HIS A 68 -6.39 -2.58 5.91
N ALA A 69 -6.18 -2.54 4.59
CA ALA A 69 -5.71 -1.35 3.89
C ALA A 69 -6.61 -0.13 4.15
N GLU A 70 -7.91 -0.34 4.37
CA GLU A 70 -8.87 0.71 4.72
C GLU A 70 -8.55 1.42 6.04
N TRP A 71 -7.76 0.83 6.95
CA TRP A 71 -7.34 1.53 8.16
C TRP A 71 -6.28 2.59 7.87
N PHE A 72 -5.47 2.34 6.85
CA PHE A 72 -4.33 3.18 6.46
C PHE A 72 -4.64 4.11 5.30
N LEU A 73 -5.58 3.74 4.41
CA LEU A 73 -5.90 4.44 3.18
C LEU A 73 -7.41 4.75 3.10
N SER A 74 -7.75 5.90 2.56
CA SER A 74 -9.11 6.25 2.13
C SER A 74 -9.08 6.86 0.74
N VAL A 75 -10.13 6.72 -0.05
CA VAL A 75 -10.25 7.41 -1.35
C VAL A 75 -10.19 8.93 -1.12
N ASP A 76 -9.46 9.67 -1.97
CA ASP A 76 -9.43 11.15 -1.99
C ASP A 76 -10.74 11.63 -2.66
N GLU A 77 -11.74 12.00 -1.85
CA GLU A 77 -13.02 12.58 -2.29
C GLU A 77 -12.90 14.01 -2.83
#